data_AF-A0A0B2VS69-F1
#
_entry.id   AF-A0A0B2VS69-F1
#
_cell.length_a   1.000
_cell.length_b   1.000
_cell.length_c   1.000
_cell.angle_alpha   90.00
_cell.angle_beta   90.00
_cell.angle_gamma   90.00
#
_symmetry.space_group_name_H-M   'P 1'
#
loop_
_entity.id
_entity.type
_entity.pdbx_description
1 polymer ?
#
loop_
_entity_poly.entity_id
_entity_poly.type
_entity_poly.pdbx_seq_one_letter_code
_entity_poly.pdbx_strand_id
1 'polypeptide(L)'
;MLFIAAKVEVNSIRPADLPCLYKWGPWSACSSKCRTSSSSALPFTFRRITKVFNSTGTKYAPCPTGLVKGFKQFAPCNTHICPRKLSSFSWSKCFYRNPNRSNSTDCYQVRDLPLTEAIITIDVVNLERRCVCPEYIE
;
A
#
# COMPACT_ATOMS: atom_id res chain seq x y z
N MET A 1 -56.90 4.69 -6.34
CA MET A 1 -55.57 5.31 -6.19
C MET A 1 -55.13 5.15 -4.75
N LEU A 2 -54.09 4.36 -4.51
CA LEU A 2 -53.54 4.12 -3.17
C LEU A 2 -52.49 5.21 -2.90
N PHE A 3 -52.73 6.08 -1.90
CA PHE A 3 -51.72 7.05 -1.47
C PHE A 3 -50.84 6.41 -0.41
N ILE A 4 -49.57 6.16 -0.74
CA ILE A 4 -48.57 5.77 0.24
C ILE A 4 -48.03 7.07 0.86
N ALA A 5 -48.35 7.31 2.12
CA ALA A 5 -47.75 8.39 2.90
C ALA A 5 -46.54 7.85 3.66
N ALA A 6 -45.35 8.33 3.31
CA ALA A 6 -44.12 8.06 4.06
C ALA A 6 -43.94 9.14 5.15
N LYS A 7 -44.04 8.75 6.43
CA LYS A 7 -43.67 9.61 7.56
C LYS A 7 -42.15 9.55 7.73
N VAL A 8 -41.45 10.58 7.24
CA VAL A 8 -40.01 10.75 7.50
C VAL A 8 -39.85 11.42 8.86
N GLU A 9 -39.52 10.65 9.89
CA GLU A 9 -39.09 11.21 11.18
C GLU A 9 -37.63 11.66 11.07
N VAL A 10 -37.45 12.95 10.74
CA VAL A 10 -36.14 13.60 10.92
C VAL A 10 -35.95 13.79 12.42
N ASN A 11 -35.20 12.90 13.06
CA ASN A 11 -34.73 13.09 14.44
C ASN A 11 -33.78 14.29 14.47
N SER A 12 -34.34 15.51 14.55
CA SER A 12 -33.55 16.71 14.76
C SER A 12 -32.93 16.60 16.15
N ILE A 13 -31.61 16.45 16.22
CA ILE A 13 -30.90 16.50 17.49
C ILE A 13 -31.10 17.90 18.05
N ARG A 14 -31.88 18.02 19.13
CA ARG A 14 -32.06 19.30 19.81
C ARG A 14 -30.71 19.69 20.40
N PRO A 15 -30.29 20.97 20.32
CA PRO A 15 -29.02 21.41 20.92
C PRO A 15 -28.88 21.08 22.41
N ALA A 16 -30.01 20.92 23.11
CA ALA A 16 -30.06 20.54 24.52
C ALA A 16 -29.74 19.06 24.80
N ASP A 17 -29.84 18.18 23.79
CA ASP A 17 -29.62 16.74 23.90
C ASP A 17 -28.61 16.28 22.84
N LEU A 18 -27.33 16.67 22.97
CA LEU A 18 -26.28 16.20 22.07
C LEU A 18 -25.66 14.90 22.59
N PRO A 19 -25.41 13.89 21.73
CA PRO A 19 -24.63 12.73 22.11
C PRO A 19 -23.15 13.09 22.28
N CYS A 20 -22.37 12.16 22.83
CA CYS A 20 -20.92 12.27 22.79
C CYS A 20 -20.44 12.30 21.33
N LEU A 21 -19.74 13.36 20.95
CA LEU A 21 -19.17 13.53 19.61
C LEU A 21 -17.66 13.70 19.72
N TYR A 22 -16.96 13.41 18.63
CA TYR A 22 -15.51 13.57 18.59
C TYR A 22 -15.04 13.87 17.19
N LYS A 23 -13.87 14.50 17.11
CA LYS A 23 -13.18 14.83 15.87
C LYS A 23 -11.85 14.12 15.81
N TRP A 24 -11.64 13.40 14.72
CA TRP A 24 -10.34 12.88 14.35
C TRP A 24 -9.40 14.00 13.92
N GLY A 25 -8.16 13.91 14.38
CA GLY A 25 -7.05 14.65 13.80
C GLY A 25 -6.62 14.05 12.45
N PRO A 26 -5.64 14.69 11.80
CA PRO A 26 -5.07 14.17 10.57
C PRO A 26 -4.35 12.83 10.80
N TRP A 27 -4.18 12.08 9.72
CA TRP A 27 -3.29 10.92 9.69
C TRP A 27 -1.84 11.35 9.84
N SER A 28 -1.04 10.55 10.54
CA SER A 28 0.41 10.71 10.58
C SER A 28 1.02 10.39 9.22
N ALA A 29 2.28 10.76 9.04
CA ALA A 29 3.10 10.16 7.99
C ALA A 29 3.08 8.63 8.13
N CYS A 30 3.11 7.94 7.00
CA CYS A 30 3.26 6.49 6.98
C CYS A 30 4.65 6.13 7.56
N SER A 31 4.70 5.07 8.37
CA SER A 31 5.95 4.60 9.00
C SER A 31 7.05 4.25 8.00
N SER A 32 6.67 3.82 6.78
CA SER A 32 7.61 3.55 5.69
C SER A 32 7.01 3.99 4.35
N LYS A 33 7.87 4.22 3.35
CA LYS A 33 7.44 4.58 1.99
C LYS A 33 6.87 3.39 1.20
N CYS A 34 7.24 2.17 1.58
CA CYS A 34 6.91 0.91 0.93
C CYS A 34 7.29 -0.27 1.85
N ARG A 35 6.92 -1.49 1.47
CA ARG A 35 7.26 -2.75 2.14
C ARG A 35 8.57 -3.33 1.63
N THR A 36 9.38 -3.89 2.51
CA THR A 36 10.66 -4.51 2.12
C THR A 36 10.45 -5.83 1.37
N SER A 37 9.43 -6.61 1.72
CA SER A 37 9.08 -7.89 1.09
C SER A 37 7.60 -8.25 1.30
N SER A 38 7.10 -9.25 0.57
CA SER A 38 5.73 -9.77 0.74
C SER A 38 5.45 -10.36 2.12
N SER A 39 6.48 -10.80 2.85
CA SER A 39 6.39 -11.33 4.22
C SER A 39 6.60 -10.26 5.30
N SER A 40 7.11 -9.07 4.94
CA SER A 40 7.30 -7.99 5.90
C SER A 40 5.98 -7.40 6.40
N ALA A 41 5.97 -6.94 7.65
CA ALA A 41 4.82 -6.26 8.25
C ALA A 41 4.40 -5.05 7.42
N LEU A 42 3.10 -4.77 7.38
CA LEU A 42 2.56 -3.61 6.67
C LEU A 42 3.01 -2.31 7.38
N PRO A 43 3.55 -1.33 6.63
CA PRO A 43 3.68 0.02 7.14
C PRO A 43 2.32 0.51 7.61
N PHE A 44 2.31 1.19 8.74
CA PHE A 44 1.13 1.76 9.34
C PHE A 44 1.22 3.28 9.44
N THR A 45 0.05 3.90 9.44
CA THR A 45 -0.19 5.29 9.85
C THR A 45 -1.18 5.28 11.00
N PHE A 46 -1.18 6.33 11.81
CA PHE A 46 -2.16 6.49 12.86
C PHE A 46 -2.76 7.90 12.87
N ARG A 47 -3.99 8.01 13.36
CA ARG A 47 -4.60 9.29 13.72
C ARG A 47 -5.11 9.22 15.15
N ARG A 48 -5.31 10.38 15.77
CA ARG A 48 -5.78 10.48 17.15
C ARG A 48 -7.02 11.35 17.21
N ILE A 49 -7.88 11.12 18.19
CA ILE A 49 -8.95 12.07 18.50
C ILE A 49 -8.30 13.35 19.05
N THR A 50 -8.65 14.50 18.44
CA THR A 50 -8.10 15.80 18.83
C THR A 50 -9.09 16.64 19.61
N LYS A 51 -10.38 16.36 19.47
CA LYS A 51 -11.44 17.08 20.19
C LYS A 51 -12.55 16.11 20.53
N VAL A 52 -13.01 16.18 21.78
CA VAL A 52 -14.20 15.49 22.27
C VAL A 52 -15.21 16.56 22.65
N PHE A 53 -16.45 16.35 22.26
CA PHE A 53 -17.59 17.16 22.64
C PHE A 53 -18.44 16.29 23.55
N ASN A 54 -18.52 16.67 24.82
CA ASN A 54 -19.30 15.93 25.82
C ASN A 54 -20.77 15.89 25.43
N SER A 55 -21.46 14.83 25.84
CA SER A 55 -22.91 14.79 25.74
C SER A 55 -23.53 15.90 26.58
N THR A 56 -24.70 16.36 26.14
CA THR A 56 -25.54 17.33 26.86
C THR A 56 -26.94 16.77 27.04
N GLY A 57 -27.65 17.27 28.05
CA GLY A 57 -28.96 16.73 28.44
C GLY A 57 -28.83 15.39 29.15
N THR A 58 -29.95 14.67 29.25
CA THR A 58 -30.04 13.38 29.96
C THR A 58 -30.31 12.21 29.01
N LYS A 59 -30.53 12.49 27.71
CA LYS A 59 -30.89 11.48 26.71
C LYS A 59 -29.75 10.55 26.33
N TYR A 60 -28.49 11.02 26.36
CA TYR A 60 -27.33 10.28 25.87
C TYR A 60 -26.26 10.06 26.96
N ALA A 61 -25.57 8.93 26.88
CA ALA A 61 -24.51 8.58 27.81
C ALA A 61 -23.30 9.55 27.73
N PRO A 62 -22.56 9.73 28.83
CA PRO A 62 -21.30 10.48 28.85
C PRO A 62 -20.27 9.94 27.87
N CYS A 63 -19.32 10.79 27.48
CA CYS A 63 -18.19 10.36 26.67
C CYS A 63 -17.30 9.32 27.39
N PRO A 64 -16.94 8.21 26.72
CA PRO A 64 -15.99 7.25 27.28
C PRO A 64 -14.64 7.89 27.63
N THR A 65 -14.07 7.50 28.77
CA THR A 65 -12.79 8.06 29.25
C THR A 65 -11.62 7.79 28.29
N GLY A 66 -11.63 6.68 27.57
CA GLY A 66 -10.63 6.34 26.55
C GLY A 66 -10.63 7.28 25.34
N LEU A 67 -11.77 7.87 25.00
CA LEU A 67 -11.87 8.89 23.96
C LEU A 67 -11.17 10.19 24.38
N VAL A 68 -11.37 10.60 25.63
CA VAL A 68 -10.78 11.82 26.21
C VAL A 68 -9.25 11.70 26.32
N LYS A 69 -8.74 10.48 26.50
CA LYS A 69 -7.29 10.19 26.57
C LYS A 69 -6.58 10.15 25.20
N GLY A 70 -7.23 10.60 24.12
CA GLY A 70 -6.60 10.71 22.80
C GLY A 70 -6.46 9.36 22.09
N PHE A 71 -7.56 8.60 22.04
CA PHE A 71 -7.64 7.30 21.36
C PHE A 71 -6.97 7.34 19.98
N LYS A 72 -6.15 6.32 19.70
CA LYS A 72 -5.41 6.19 18.44
C LYS A 72 -6.06 5.13 17.56
N GLN A 73 -6.32 5.49 16.31
CA GLN A 73 -6.70 4.55 15.27
C GLN A 73 -5.50 4.30 14.35
N PHE A 74 -5.24 3.03 14.06
CA PHE A 74 -4.19 2.60 13.14
C PHE A 74 -4.80 2.11 11.82
N ALA A 75 -4.09 2.31 10.73
CA ALA A 75 -4.45 1.79 9.41
C ALA A 75 -3.17 1.44 8.62
N PRO A 76 -3.23 0.43 7.73
CA PRO A 76 -2.13 0.16 6.81
C PRO A 76 -1.99 1.30 5.80
N CYS A 77 -0.75 1.56 5.37
CA CYS A 77 -0.41 2.52 4.32
C CYS A 77 0.76 2.00 3.49
N ASN A 78 0.94 2.54 2.28
CA ASN A 78 2.07 2.20 1.40
C ASN A 78 2.31 0.67 1.28
N THR A 79 1.26 -0.07 0.96
CA THR A 79 1.24 -1.54 1.01
C THR A 79 1.98 -2.22 -0.14
N HIS A 80 2.54 -1.45 -1.08
CA HIS A 80 3.32 -1.95 -2.21
C HIS A 80 4.76 -2.30 -1.77
N ILE A 81 5.39 -3.22 -2.49
CA ILE A 81 6.80 -3.61 -2.27
C ILE A 81 7.72 -2.52 -2.83
N CYS A 82 8.81 -2.23 -2.11
CA CYS A 82 9.79 -1.24 -2.50
C CYS A 82 10.40 -1.56 -3.87
N PRO A 83 10.53 -0.55 -4.77
CA PRO A 83 11.19 -0.76 -6.04
C PRO A 83 12.63 -1.24 -5.89
N ARG A 84 13.02 -2.21 -6.71
CA ARG A 84 14.40 -2.68 -6.83
C ARG A 84 15.01 -2.14 -8.11
N LYS A 85 16.28 -1.75 -8.05
CA LYS A 85 17.03 -1.30 -9.24
C LYS A 85 17.28 -2.48 -10.17
N LEU A 86 17.12 -2.28 -11.48
CA LEU A 86 17.42 -3.31 -12.49
C LEU A 86 18.88 -3.78 -12.39
N SER A 87 19.81 -2.88 -12.08
CA SER A 87 21.23 -3.19 -11.86
C SER A 87 21.51 -4.16 -10.72
N SER A 88 20.59 -4.27 -9.74
CA SER A 88 20.74 -5.12 -8.54
C SER A 88 20.48 -6.60 -8.80
N PHE A 89 19.95 -6.96 -9.97
CA PHE A 89 19.66 -8.34 -10.33
C PHE A 89 20.87 -9.00 -11.00
N SER A 90 21.03 -10.31 -10.76
CA SER A 90 22.03 -11.13 -11.42
C SER A 90 21.78 -11.19 -12.93
N TRP A 91 22.80 -11.56 -13.69
CA TRP A 91 22.64 -11.85 -15.11
C TRP A 91 22.20 -13.30 -15.30
N SER A 92 21.36 -13.53 -16.31
CA SER A 92 20.87 -14.84 -16.73
C SER A 92 21.99 -15.73 -17.26
N LYS A 93 21.66 -16.98 -17.62
CA LYS A 93 22.49 -17.75 -18.56
C LYS A 93 22.62 -17.03 -19.90
N CYS A 94 23.62 -17.40 -20.68
CA CYS A 94 23.85 -16.85 -22.01
C CYS A 94 22.86 -17.41 -23.03
N PHE A 95 22.34 -16.54 -23.88
CA PHE A 95 21.46 -16.88 -24.98
C PHE A 95 22.09 -16.53 -26.31
N TYR A 96 21.88 -17.39 -27.29
CA TYR A 96 22.23 -17.11 -28.69
C TYR A 96 21.35 -16.00 -29.23
N ARG A 97 21.94 -14.95 -29.84
CA ARG A 97 21.15 -13.90 -30.50
C ARG A 97 20.42 -14.43 -31.73
N ASN A 98 21.03 -15.39 -32.43
CA ASN A 98 20.40 -16.12 -33.52
C ASN A 98 20.48 -17.63 -33.25
N PRO A 99 19.38 -18.26 -32.79
CA PRO A 99 19.40 -19.69 -32.45
C PRO A 99 19.55 -20.60 -33.67
N ASN A 100 19.32 -20.10 -34.89
CA ASN A 100 19.39 -20.89 -36.13
C ASN A 100 20.80 -20.90 -36.76
N ARG A 101 21.76 -20.18 -36.20
CA ARG A 101 23.17 -20.22 -36.62
C ARG A 101 23.97 -21.03 -35.60
N SER A 102 24.27 -22.29 -35.93
CA SER A 102 25.05 -23.21 -35.09
C SER A 102 26.47 -22.73 -34.75
N ASN A 103 27.01 -21.74 -35.48
CA ASN A 103 28.34 -21.15 -35.26
C ASN A 103 28.27 -19.67 -34.83
N SER A 104 27.17 -19.21 -34.25
CA SER A 104 27.08 -17.80 -33.83
C SER A 104 27.94 -17.56 -32.59
N THR A 105 28.95 -16.68 -32.69
CA THR A 105 29.71 -16.14 -31.56
C THR A 105 29.01 -14.97 -30.87
N ASP A 106 27.76 -14.67 -31.24
CA ASP A 106 26.99 -13.52 -30.76
C ASP A 106 25.96 -13.99 -29.73
N CYS A 107 26.37 -13.93 -28.46
CA CYS A 107 25.54 -14.29 -27.32
C CYS A 107 25.39 -13.12 -26.35
N TYR A 108 24.25 -13.10 -25.67
CA TYR A 108 23.89 -12.05 -24.72
C TYR A 108 23.28 -12.63 -23.46
N GLN A 109 23.39 -11.87 -22.37
CA GLN A 109 22.67 -12.08 -21.13
C GLN A 109 21.69 -10.93 -20.90
N VAL A 110 20.59 -11.25 -20.24
CA VAL A 110 19.64 -10.28 -19.69
C VAL A 110 19.65 -10.39 -18.16
N ARG A 111 18.99 -9.45 -17.48
CA ARG A 111 18.85 -9.55 -16.02
C ARG A 111 17.88 -10.66 -15.67
N ASP A 112 18.27 -11.48 -14.69
CA ASP A 112 17.44 -12.54 -14.13
C ASP A 112 16.44 -11.93 -13.14
N LEU A 113 15.21 -11.74 -13.60
CA LEU A 113 14.16 -11.07 -12.84
C LEU A 113 13.33 -12.09 -12.04
N PRO A 114 12.88 -11.72 -10.82
CA PRO A 114 12.08 -12.61 -10.01
C PRO A 114 10.72 -12.87 -10.65
N LEU A 115 10.20 -14.09 -10.51
CA LEU A 115 8.84 -14.46 -10.94
C LEU A 115 7.74 -13.98 -9.97
N THR A 116 8.12 -13.30 -8.90
CA THR A 116 7.21 -12.76 -7.88
C THR A 116 6.82 -11.32 -8.20
N GLU A 117 5.74 -10.82 -7.59
CA GLU A 117 5.38 -9.40 -7.65
C GLU A 117 6.56 -8.51 -7.24
N ALA A 118 7.01 -7.66 -8.16
CA ALA A 118 8.10 -6.72 -7.94
C ALA A 118 7.90 -5.46 -8.77
N ILE A 119 8.26 -4.31 -8.18
CA ILE A 119 8.41 -3.06 -8.92
C ILE A 119 9.91 -2.91 -9.23
N ILE A 120 10.24 -2.70 -10.50
CA ILE A 120 11.63 -2.58 -10.95
C ILE A 120 11.85 -1.20 -11.54
N THR A 121 12.86 -0.50 -11.04
CA THR A 121 13.32 0.78 -11.59
C THR A 121 14.44 0.54 -12.59
N ILE A 122 14.27 1.00 -13.83
CA ILE A 122 15.32 0.94 -14.86
C ILE A 122 16.33 2.05 -14.56
N ASP A 123 17.45 1.67 -13.94
CA ASP A 123 18.52 2.58 -13.53
C ASP A 123 19.79 2.45 -14.40
N VAL A 124 19.72 1.63 -15.46
CA VAL A 124 20.83 1.35 -16.38
C VAL A 124 20.35 1.44 -17.82
N VAL A 125 21.26 1.85 -18.71
CA VAL A 125 20.99 1.92 -20.16
C VAL A 125 21.19 0.55 -20.83
N ASN A 126 22.20 -0.21 -20.40
CA ASN A 126 22.51 -1.52 -20.96
C ASN A 126 21.60 -2.60 -20.37
N LEU A 127 20.52 -2.91 -21.08
CA LEU A 127 19.55 -3.96 -20.72
C LEU A 127 20.07 -5.38 -21.01
N GLU A 128 21.04 -5.47 -21.90
CA GLU A 128 21.75 -6.69 -22.25
C GLU A 128 23.27 -6.49 -22.13
N ARG A 129 24.01 -7.59 -21.97
CA ARG A 129 25.47 -7.59 -22.11
C ARG A 129 25.93 -8.79 -22.91
N ARG A 130 27.06 -8.64 -23.63
CA ARG A 130 27.70 -9.76 -24.32
C ARG A 130 28.27 -10.77 -23.33
N CYS A 131 28.30 -12.03 -23.75
CA CYS A 131 28.90 -13.11 -22.99
C CYS A 131 29.40 -14.23 -23.91
N VAL A 132 30.08 -15.22 -23.33
CA VAL A 132 30.57 -16.40 -24.06
C VAL A 132 29.41 -17.36 -24.32
N CYS A 133 29.26 -17.78 -25.56
CA CYS A 133 28.21 -18.73 -25.94
C CYS A 133 28.39 -20.09 -25.26
N PRO A 134 27.31 -20.69 -24.73
CA PRO A 134 27.39 -22.03 -24.15
C PRO A 134 27.65 -23.08 -25.24
N GLU A 135 28.44 -24.11 -24.96
CA GLU A 135 28.79 -25.14 -25.97
C GLU A 135 27.57 -25.91 -26.51
N TYR A 136 26.47 -25.96 -25.74
CA TYR A 136 25.25 -26.68 -26.10
C TYR A 136 24.01 -25.80 -25.87
N ILE A 137 23.02 -25.96 -26.75
CA ILE A 137 21.68 -25.37 -26.59
C ILE A 137 20.87 -26.36 -25.75
N GLU A 138 20.41 -25.94 -24.56
CA GLU A 138 19.42 -26.68 -23.75
C GLU A 138 18.02 -26.61 -24.36
#